data_AF-A0A7C9V9V1-F1
#
_entry.id   AF-A0A7C9V9V1-F1
#
_cell.length_a   1.000
_cell.length_b   1.000
_cell.length_c   1.000
_cell.angle_alpha   90.00
_cell.angle_beta   90.00
_cell.angle_gamma   90.00
#
_symmetry.space_group_name_H-M   'P 1'
#
loop_
_entity.id
_entity.type
_entity.pdbx_description
1 polymer ?
#
loop_
_entity_poly.entity_id
_entity_poly.type
_entity_poly.pdbx_seq_one_letter_code
_entity_poly.pdbx_strand_id
1 'polypeptide(L)'
;MADYTLSGPKWGSSSNYGTSGGQVTWSFATANYSGQPYQWDSQISTEADKAAIRLAFAKWESVCNIDFVEVSDSSDVDVRLGWDAIDGPSNTVGQCYYQTLDNSIVDADIRFDTAESWTNSATGSGTYLYAVALHEIGHALGLDHYDGAPVIMNAFTGVDDLAQGDIDGVRTLYGYVTSAYYGTGSNEKFDLHGLTSALTIRGGGGDDFLWSGIGGDTLYGNAGRDIVVGNSGADVIYGDDDASSPTGGNDQLLGNYGNDRIYGGGGNDYIHGEWDNDNLNGGSGADLIYGGFGSDILSGGDGDDILWGGTSSSLQGNWFGSAISLTRNGVTGAAISEAWTIAGEIQDTDASNDNLSGGSGNDRLYGGAGTDVLNGDAGNDTLDGGTGNDTMTGGTGNDIYIVSSTGDRTIEYAGQGTDIVRAFTHWTLAANIERLELQGSANLVGTGNSLNNTIVGNSGANTLRGAAGHDYLTG
;
A
#
# COMPACT_ATOMS: atom_id res chain seq x y z
N MET A 1 18.22 7.83 -6.28
CA MET A 1 17.36 8.95 -5.84
C MET A 1 18.09 9.94 -4.94
N ALA A 2 18.89 9.51 -3.95
CA ALA A 2 19.57 10.44 -3.03
C ALA A 2 20.52 11.47 -3.68
N ASP A 3 21.24 11.14 -4.75
CA ASP A 3 22.23 12.06 -5.34
C ASP A 3 21.65 13.32 -6.03
N TYR A 4 20.35 13.34 -6.36
CA TYR A 4 19.75 14.43 -7.14
C TYR A 4 18.95 15.45 -6.33
N THR A 5 18.50 15.10 -5.12
CA THR A 5 17.84 16.03 -4.18
C THR A 5 18.84 16.74 -3.24
N LEU A 6 20.11 16.35 -3.30
CA LEU A 6 21.21 16.86 -2.47
C LEU A 6 21.98 18.04 -3.11
N SER A 7 21.42 18.69 -4.14
CA SER A 7 22.03 19.85 -4.82
C SER A 7 22.05 21.11 -3.96
N GLY A 8 21.15 21.19 -2.97
CA GLY A 8 20.98 22.38 -2.15
C GLY A 8 22.10 22.57 -1.12
N PRO A 9 22.24 23.81 -0.61
CA PRO A 9 23.20 24.15 0.44
C PRO A 9 22.88 23.37 1.72
N LYS A 10 23.90 22.84 2.41
CA LYS A 10 23.72 22.02 3.63
C LYS A 10 24.03 22.83 4.88
N TRP A 11 23.47 22.44 6.02
CA TRP A 11 23.93 22.97 7.31
C TRP A 11 25.41 22.62 7.53
N GLY A 12 26.24 23.63 7.78
CA GLY A 12 27.69 23.47 7.93
C GLY A 12 28.06 22.79 9.25
N SER A 13 28.92 21.76 9.23
CA SER A 13 29.35 21.01 10.42
C SER A 13 30.49 21.65 11.24
N SER A 14 30.73 22.96 11.06
CA SER A 14 31.84 23.64 11.74
C SER A 14 31.36 24.50 12.89
N SER A 15 32.12 24.46 13.99
CA SER A 15 31.86 25.07 15.31
C SER A 15 31.72 26.60 15.34
N ASN A 16 31.57 27.26 14.19
CA ASN A 16 31.33 28.70 14.07
C ASN A 16 29.95 29.02 13.46
N TYR A 17 29.16 28.03 13.05
CA TYR A 17 27.91 28.22 12.30
C TYR A 17 26.84 27.17 12.69
N GLY A 18 26.19 27.39 13.83
CA GLY A 18 24.93 26.74 14.22
C GLY A 18 25.02 25.31 14.76
N THR A 19 25.78 24.39 14.15
CA THR A 19 25.71 22.97 14.55
C THR A 19 26.89 22.54 15.43
N SER A 20 26.92 22.99 16.68
CA SER A 20 27.71 22.30 17.71
C SER A 20 27.03 20.98 18.08
N GLY A 21 27.21 19.93 17.27
CA GLY A 21 26.79 18.56 17.61
C GLY A 21 25.60 17.98 16.83
N GLY A 22 25.22 18.57 15.69
CA GLY A 22 24.10 18.05 14.87
C GLY A 22 22.72 18.48 15.36
N GLN A 23 22.65 19.52 16.19
CA GLN A 23 21.40 20.10 16.68
C GLN A 23 20.97 21.30 15.82
N VAL A 24 19.69 21.37 15.49
CA VAL A 24 19.04 22.50 14.79
C VAL A 24 17.90 23.00 15.68
N THR A 25 17.99 24.25 16.13
CA THR A 25 16.95 24.89 16.93
C THR A 25 15.83 25.42 16.05
N TRP A 26 14.59 25.30 16.51
CA TRP A 26 13.47 25.84 15.75
C TRP A 26 12.41 26.49 16.64
N SER A 27 11.65 27.44 16.09
CA SER A 27 10.62 28.17 16.84
C SER A 27 9.41 28.50 15.98
N PHE A 28 8.27 28.73 16.64
CA PHE A 28 7.15 29.44 16.03
C PHE A 28 7.39 30.94 16.15
N ALA A 29 7.35 31.67 15.04
CA ALA A 29 7.59 33.10 14.99
C ALA A 29 6.59 33.87 15.87
N THR A 30 7.11 34.78 16.69
CA THR A 30 6.32 35.64 17.60
C THR A 30 6.55 37.14 17.34
N ALA A 31 7.56 37.48 16.55
CA ALA A 31 7.91 38.84 16.21
C ALA A 31 8.52 38.95 14.81
N ASN A 32 8.33 40.11 14.18
CA ASN A 32 9.03 40.47 12.94
C ASN A 32 10.40 41.05 13.26
N TYR A 33 11.43 40.60 12.54
CA TYR A 33 12.80 41.10 12.70
C TYR A 33 13.22 41.94 11.49
N SER A 34 14.11 42.91 11.72
CA SER A 34 14.55 43.81 10.66
C SER A 34 15.31 43.06 9.56
N GLY A 35 14.91 43.25 8.30
CA GLY A 35 15.58 42.66 7.14
C GLY A 35 14.83 41.51 6.47
N GLN A 36 13.73 41.02 7.04
CA GLN A 36 12.87 40.04 6.40
C GLN A 36 12.10 40.68 5.22
N PRO A 37 11.96 39.98 4.06
CA PRO A 37 11.20 40.48 2.92
C PRO A 37 9.68 40.40 3.10
N TYR A 38 9.21 39.87 4.24
CA TYR A 38 7.81 39.67 4.60
C TYR A 38 7.54 40.10 6.06
N GLN A 39 6.28 40.00 6.47
CA GLN A 39 5.82 40.27 7.83
C GLN A 39 4.92 39.13 8.29
N TRP A 40 5.29 38.46 9.38
CA TRP A 40 4.45 37.49 10.07
C TRP A 40 3.12 38.11 10.48
N ASP A 41 2.03 37.40 10.23
CA ASP A 41 0.72 37.66 10.77
C ASP A 41 0.62 37.10 12.20
N SER A 42 0.09 37.92 13.09
CA SER A 42 -0.18 37.58 14.48
C SER A 42 -1.35 36.61 14.69
N GLN A 43 -2.14 36.28 13.66
CA GLN A 43 -3.47 35.68 13.84
C GLN A 43 -3.60 34.16 13.68
N ILE A 44 -2.60 33.40 13.24
CA ILE A 44 -2.83 31.99 12.89
C ILE A 44 -1.72 31.08 13.42
N SER A 45 -1.95 30.46 14.58
CA SER A 45 -1.35 29.17 14.95
C SER A 45 -2.18 28.58 16.09
N THR A 46 -3.12 27.70 15.75
CA THR A 46 -3.80 26.92 16.80
C THR A 46 -2.80 25.95 17.42
N GLU A 47 -3.04 25.48 18.64
CA GLU A 47 -2.20 24.41 19.22
C GLU A 47 -2.27 23.11 18.39
N ALA A 48 -3.34 22.94 17.60
CA ALA A 48 -3.46 21.85 16.66
C ALA A 48 -2.46 21.98 15.48
N ASP A 49 -2.34 23.17 14.90
CA ASP A 49 -1.40 23.45 13.82
C ASP A 49 0.05 23.23 14.27
N LYS A 50 0.36 23.73 15.48
CA LYS A 50 1.68 23.53 16.09
C LYS A 50 1.96 22.06 16.36
N ALA A 51 0.96 21.29 16.79
CA ALA A 51 1.11 19.84 16.98
C ALA A 51 1.43 19.10 15.68
N ALA A 52 0.79 19.48 14.56
CA ALA A 52 1.09 18.89 13.24
C ALA A 52 2.53 19.19 12.81
N ILE A 53 3.00 20.44 12.99
CA ILE A 53 4.38 20.83 12.65
C ILE A 53 5.41 20.08 13.52
N ARG A 54 5.14 19.89 14.82
CA ARG A 54 5.98 19.07 15.70
C ARG A 54 6.10 17.62 15.20
N LEU A 55 5.01 17.04 14.71
CA LEU A 55 5.04 15.71 14.10
C LEU A 55 5.93 15.69 12.84
N ALA A 56 5.94 16.75 12.04
CA ALA A 56 6.76 16.82 10.83
C ALA A 56 8.27 16.89 11.18
N PHE A 57 8.65 17.67 12.19
CA PHE A 57 10.02 17.67 12.72
C PHE A 57 10.43 16.30 13.28
N ALA A 58 9.57 15.67 14.09
CA ALA A 58 9.82 14.33 14.61
C ALA A 58 9.99 13.29 13.49
N LYS A 59 9.27 13.46 12.37
CA LYS A 59 9.43 12.60 11.19
C LYS A 59 10.80 12.79 10.54
N TRP A 60 11.26 14.03 10.36
CA TRP A 60 12.61 14.30 9.85
C TRP A 60 13.68 13.75 10.79
N GLU A 61 13.56 13.99 12.10
CA GLU A 61 14.44 13.43 13.13
C GLU A 61 14.53 11.90 13.07
N SER A 62 13.42 11.22 12.73
CA SER A 62 13.41 9.76 12.61
C SER A 62 14.21 9.20 11.43
N VAL A 63 14.51 10.03 10.42
CA VAL A 63 15.18 9.60 9.17
C VAL A 63 16.51 10.29 8.92
N CYS A 64 16.86 11.35 9.67
CA CYS A 64 18.14 12.04 9.55
C CYS A 64 18.84 12.16 10.92
N ASN A 65 20.17 12.24 10.90
CA ASN A 65 20.96 12.41 12.13
C ASN A 65 21.06 13.90 12.52
N ILE A 66 19.90 14.52 12.73
CA ILE A 66 19.74 15.91 13.17
C ILE A 66 18.80 15.91 14.39
N ASP A 67 19.23 16.55 15.47
CA ASP A 67 18.44 16.75 16.68
C ASP A 67 17.67 18.07 16.58
N PHE A 68 16.34 18.02 16.43
CA PHE A 68 15.52 19.22 16.30
C PHE A 68 14.99 19.67 17.65
N VAL A 69 15.40 20.86 18.09
CA VAL A 69 15.02 21.38 19.41
C VAL A 69 14.10 22.58 19.27
N GLU A 70 12.85 22.41 19.67
CA GLU A 70 11.90 23.52 19.79
C GLU A 70 12.33 24.47 20.92
N VAL A 71 12.55 25.74 20.59
CA VAL A 71 12.94 26.80 21.51
C VAL A 71 11.96 27.97 21.48
N SER A 72 12.09 28.87 22.45
CA SER A 72 11.38 30.15 22.38
C SER A 72 11.93 31.00 21.24
N ASP A 73 11.03 31.65 20.52
CA ASP A 73 11.40 32.46 19.36
C ASP A 73 12.36 33.59 19.71
N SER A 74 13.38 33.75 18.87
CA SER A 74 14.41 34.77 19.00
C SER A 74 15.04 35.08 17.64
N SER A 75 15.92 36.07 17.57
CA SER A 75 16.70 36.36 16.36
C SER A 75 17.84 35.37 16.10
N ASP A 76 18.05 34.40 16.99
CA ASP A 76 19.20 33.46 17.00
C ASP A 76 18.74 32.00 16.86
N VAL A 77 17.52 31.79 16.34
CA VAL A 77 16.97 30.46 16.05
C VAL A 77 17.35 30.04 14.63
N ASP A 78 17.72 28.77 14.45
CA ASP A 78 18.16 28.24 13.16
C ASP A 78 17.01 28.16 12.13
N VAL A 79 15.84 27.64 12.53
CA VAL A 79 14.64 27.56 11.68
C VAL A 79 13.42 28.20 12.35
N ARG A 80 12.79 29.18 11.72
CA ARG A 80 11.53 29.75 12.26
C ARG A 80 10.36 29.46 11.36
N LEU A 81 9.21 29.22 11.97
CA LEU A 81 7.97 28.92 11.27
C LEU A 81 6.90 29.94 11.64
N GLY A 82 6.26 30.53 10.65
CA GLY A 82 5.21 31.50 10.88
C GLY A 82 4.21 31.56 9.74
N TRP A 83 3.15 32.31 9.96
CA TRP A 83 2.12 32.54 8.97
C TRP A 83 2.24 33.95 8.44
N ASP A 84 2.07 34.15 7.15
CA ASP A 84 1.93 35.47 6.54
C ASP A 84 0.98 35.43 5.34
N ALA A 85 0.44 36.59 4.96
CA ALA A 85 -0.30 36.69 3.72
C ALA A 85 0.72 36.69 2.58
N ILE A 86 0.86 35.55 1.90
CA ILE A 86 1.85 35.40 0.83
C ILE A 86 1.33 36.16 -0.41
N ASP A 87 1.67 37.45 -0.53
CA ASP A 87 1.37 38.30 -1.69
C ASP A 87 2.26 37.90 -2.90
N GLY A 88 2.00 36.73 -3.46
CA GLY A 88 2.65 36.18 -4.66
C GLY A 88 1.63 35.77 -5.74
N PRO A 89 2.07 35.39 -6.97
CA PRO A 89 1.15 34.87 -7.98
C PRO A 89 0.40 33.67 -7.38
N SER A 90 -0.92 33.72 -7.49
CA SER A 90 -1.91 32.80 -6.87
C SER A 90 -1.53 31.33 -6.96
N ASN A 91 -1.09 30.70 -5.85
CA ASN A 91 -1.08 29.24 -5.54
C ASN A 91 0.00 28.76 -4.52
N THR A 92 0.78 29.63 -3.85
CA THR A 92 1.81 29.18 -2.90
C THR A 92 1.23 28.95 -1.49
N VAL A 93 1.22 27.70 -1.01
CA VAL A 93 0.67 27.32 0.31
C VAL A 93 1.70 27.30 1.44
N GLY A 94 2.98 27.22 1.07
CA GLY A 94 4.12 27.23 1.97
C GLY A 94 5.36 27.74 1.22
N GLN A 95 6.29 28.36 1.94
CA GLN A 95 7.53 28.83 1.36
C GLN A 95 8.67 28.85 2.37
N CYS A 96 9.77 28.17 2.06
CA CYS A 96 11.02 28.27 2.78
C CYS A 96 11.95 29.33 2.18
N TYR A 97 12.37 30.28 3.01
CA TYR A 97 13.49 31.18 2.74
C TYR A 97 14.67 30.77 3.61
N TYR A 98 15.77 30.38 2.99
CA TYR A 98 17.01 30.12 3.72
C TYR A 98 18.12 31.08 3.27
N GLN A 99 18.93 31.55 4.21
CA GLN A 99 20.15 32.28 3.89
C GLN A 99 21.33 31.32 3.84
N THR A 100 22.25 31.61 2.93
CA THR A 100 23.50 30.85 2.82
C THR A 100 24.70 31.75 3.06
N LEU A 101 25.69 31.19 3.75
CA LEU A 101 27.05 31.74 3.84
C LEU A 101 28.02 30.62 3.46
N ASP A 102 28.93 30.89 2.52
CA ASP A 102 29.90 29.90 2.02
C ASP A 102 29.23 28.56 1.60
N ASN A 103 28.08 28.66 0.94
CA ASN A 103 27.28 27.53 0.45
C ASN A 103 26.72 26.60 1.56
N SER A 104 26.69 27.10 2.80
CA SER A 104 26.03 26.45 3.94
C SER A 104 24.83 27.27 4.40
N ILE A 105 23.73 26.59 4.76
CA ILE A 105 22.57 27.26 5.36
C ILE A 105 22.98 27.80 6.74
N VAL A 106 22.62 29.05 7.03
CA VAL A 106 22.89 29.73 8.32
C VAL A 106 21.65 30.10 9.09
N ASP A 107 20.53 30.34 8.40
CA ASP A 107 19.19 30.44 8.99
C ASP A 107 18.15 30.08 7.92
N ALA A 108 16.95 29.69 8.37
CA ALA A 108 15.80 29.48 7.50
C ALA A 108 14.51 29.96 8.17
N ASP A 109 13.62 30.51 7.35
CA ASP A 109 12.28 30.92 7.73
C ASP A 109 11.30 30.20 6.81
N ILE A 110 10.42 29.40 7.39
CA ILE A 110 9.32 28.71 6.72
C ILE A 110 8.05 29.52 6.95
N ARG A 111 7.37 29.84 5.86
CA ARG A 111 6.13 30.59 5.88
C ARG A 111 4.97 29.75 5.41
N PHE A 112 3.83 29.90 6.07
CA PHE A 112 2.56 29.29 5.68
C PHE A 112 1.56 30.40 5.33
N ASP A 113 0.81 30.23 4.24
CA ASP A 113 -0.14 31.26 3.80
C ASP A 113 -1.33 31.39 4.78
N THR A 114 -1.79 32.62 4.99
CA THR A 114 -2.96 32.96 5.81
C THR A 114 -4.27 33.04 5.01
N ALA A 115 -4.21 33.08 3.67
CA ALA A 115 -5.30 33.59 2.85
C ALA A 115 -6.48 32.65 2.53
N GLU A 116 -6.51 31.37 2.94
CA GLU A 116 -7.63 30.46 2.61
C GLU A 116 -8.06 29.46 3.70
N SER A 117 -9.29 28.96 3.58
CA SER A 117 -10.10 28.16 4.51
C SER A 117 -9.60 26.74 4.85
N TRP A 118 -8.30 26.47 4.72
CA TRP A 118 -7.70 25.13 4.80
C TRP A 118 -7.04 24.79 6.13
N THR A 119 -7.19 25.65 7.14
CA THR A 119 -6.93 25.31 8.55
C THR A 119 -8.00 24.33 9.05
N ASN A 120 -8.08 23.17 8.40
CA ASN A 120 -8.87 22.06 8.88
C ASN A 120 -8.28 21.70 10.23
N SER A 121 -9.07 21.90 11.28
CA SER A 121 -8.65 21.93 12.67
C SER A 121 -8.32 20.53 13.23
N ALA A 122 -7.85 19.64 12.37
CA ALA A 122 -7.46 18.28 12.65
C ALA A 122 -5.95 18.22 12.97
N THR A 123 -5.60 17.48 14.01
CA THR A 123 -4.21 17.17 14.38
C THR A 123 -3.84 15.78 13.87
N GLY A 124 -2.72 15.62 13.14
CA GLY A 124 -2.21 14.29 12.78
C GLY A 124 -1.26 14.27 11.57
N SER A 125 -0.60 13.14 11.36
CA SER A 125 0.36 12.88 10.26
C SER A 125 -0.27 12.69 8.87
N GLY A 126 -1.58 12.88 8.75
CA GLY A 126 -2.34 12.81 7.48
C GLY A 126 -2.99 14.14 7.08
N THR A 127 -2.64 15.25 7.75
CA THR A 127 -3.23 16.55 7.43
C THR A 127 -2.42 17.28 6.37
N TYR A 128 -3.08 18.14 5.59
CA TYR A 128 -2.43 18.93 4.56
C TYR A 128 -1.33 19.83 5.12
N LEU A 129 -1.55 20.44 6.29
CA LEU A 129 -0.54 21.23 6.99
C LEU A 129 0.68 20.39 7.36
N TYR A 130 0.50 19.15 7.81
CA TYR A 130 1.61 18.24 8.11
C TYR A 130 2.45 17.97 6.85
N ALA A 131 1.81 17.72 5.71
CA ALA A 131 2.50 17.49 4.44
C ALA A 131 3.29 18.71 3.94
N VAL A 132 2.69 19.91 4.00
CA VAL A 132 3.37 21.16 3.65
C VAL A 132 4.53 21.43 4.61
N ALA A 133 4.33 21.23 5.91
CA ALA A 133 5.40 21.36 6.90
C ALA A 133 6.55 20.38 6.62
N LEU A 134 6.26 19.13 6.29
CA LEU A 134 7.27 18.14 5.92
C LEU A 134 8.08 18.59 4.69
N HIS A 135 7.40 19.13 3.68
CA HIS A 135 8.02 19.66 2.46
C HIS A 135 8.94 20.85 2.74
N GLU A 136 8.45 21.89 3.42
CA GLU A 136 9.21 23.11 3.66
C GLU A 136 10.36 22.91 4.65
N ILE A 137 10.22 21.99 5.63
CA ILE A 137 11.35 21.58 6.48
C ILE A 137 12.43 20.91 5.61
N GLY A 138 12.06 20.13 4.59
CA GLY A 138 13.02 19.56 3.63
C GLY A 138 13.86 20.64 2.95
N HIS A 139 13.24 21.74 2.51
CA HIS A 139 13.95 22.90 1.97
C HIS A 139 14.88 23.56 2.99
N ALA A 140 14.41 23.73 4.23
CA ALA A 140 15.23 24.26 5.31
C ALA A 140 16.46 23.38 5.62
N LEU A 141 16.41 22.09 5.25
CA LEU A 141 17.53 21.15 5.39
C LEU A 141 18.44 21.07 4.16
N GLY A 142 18.16 21.85 3.11
CA GLY A 142 18.97 21.91 1.90
C GLY A 142 18.56 20.91 0.83
N LEU A 143 17.33 20.39 0.89
CA LEU A 143 16.76 19.65 -0.23
C LEU A 143 16.18 20.65 -1.23
N ASP A 144 16.63 20.55 -2.48
CA ASP A 144 15.96 21.25 -3.57
C ASP A 144 14.88 20.36 -4.17
N HIS A 145 13.95 20.99 -4.90
CA HIS A 145 13.14 20.25 -5.85
C HIS A 145 14.08 19.54 -6.84
N TYR A 146 13.72 18.32 -7.23
CA TYR A 146 14.52 17.53 -8.17
C TYR A 146 14.77 18.31 -9.47
N ASP A 147 16.05 18.47 -9.85
CA ASP A 147 16.50 19.33 -10.96
C ASP A 147 16.30 18.66 -12.33
N GLY A 148 15.05 18.49 -12.70
CA GLY A 148 14.54 18.93 -13.97
C GLY A 148 13.29 19.67 -13.59
N ALA A 149 13.30 21.00 -13.67
CA ALA A 149 12.17 21.82 -13.28
C ALA A 149 10.87 21.08 -13.63
N PRO A 150 9.96 20.81 -12.68
CA PRO A 150 8.58 20.66 -13.10
C PRO A 150 8.36 21.89 -13.97
N VAL A 151 7.89 21.68 -15.20
CA VAL A 151 7.01 22.72 -15.70
C VAL A 151 5.88 22.66 -14.68
N ILE A 152 5.98 23.47 -13.61
CA ILE A 152 4.83 24.04 -12.97
C ILE A 152 4.24 24.87 -14.11
N MET A 153 3.55 24.19 -15.02
CA MET A 153 2.49 24.86 -15.74
C MET A 153 1.58 25.24 -14.59
N ASN A 154 1.58 26.55 -14.32
CA ASN A 154 0.77 27.23 -13.32
C ASN A 154 -0.39 26.35 -12.91
N ALA A 155 -0.57 26.08 -11.61
CA ALA A 155 -1.76 25.42 -11.08
C ALA A 155 -2.96 25.85 -11.93
N PHE A 156 -3.41 24.96 -12.81
CA PHE A 156 -4.47 25.28 -13.73
C PHE A 156 -5.74 25.20 -12.88
N THR A 157 -6.04 26.30 -12.21
CA THR A 157 -7.33 26.45 -11.56
C THR A 157 -8.37 26.57 -12.68
N GLY A 158 -9.15 25.50 -12.88
CA GLY A 158 -10.26 25.47 -13.83
C GLY A 158 -9.92 25.08 -15.27
N VAL A 159 -8.95 24.19 -15.50
CA VAL A 159 -8.84 23.48 -16.80
C VAL A 159 -9.42 22.09 -16.62
N ASP A 160 -10.65 21.92 -17.09
CA ASP A 160 -11.43 20.70 -16.89
C ASP A 160 -10.88 19.49 -17.68
N ASP A 161 -10.00 19.69 -18.67
CA ASP A 161 -9.38 18.62 -19.47
C ASP A 161 -8.05 19.09 -20.10
N LEU A 162 -6.92 18.49 -19.72
CA LEU A 162 -5.65 18.64 -20.46
C LEU A 162 -5.63 17.65 -21.64
N ALA A 163 -5.55 18.16 -22.87
CA ALA A 163 -5.46 17.30 -24.05
C ALA A 163 -4.02 16.80 -24.25
N GLN A 164 -3.83 15.72 -25.01
CA GLN A 164 -2.51 15.13 -25.32
C GLN A 164 -1.43 16.16 -25.67
N GLY A 165 -1.78 17.13 -26.53
CA GLY A 165 -0.83 18.15 -26.99
C GLY A 165 -0.44 19.19 -25.93
N ASP A 166 -1.17 19.27 -24.81
CA ASP A 166 -0.89 20.19 -23.71
C ASP A 166 0.17 19.63 -22.74
N ILE A 167 0.40 18.31 -22.75
CA ILE A 167 1.30 17.61 -21.83
C ILE A 167 2.45 16.84 -22.51
N ASP A 168 2.56 16.88 -23.84
CA ASP A 168 3.67 16.29 -24.59
C ASP A 168 5.04 16.74 -24.04
N GLY A 169 5.79 15.81 -23.43
CA GLY A 169 7.12 16.04 -22.85
C GLY A 169 7.14 16.38 -21.35
N VAL A 170 5.96 16.46 -20.70
CA VAL A 170 5.83 16.58 -19.23
C VAL A 170 5.99 15.20 -18.60
N ARG A 171 7.09 14.98 -17.88
CA ARG A 171 7.41 13.69 -17.21
C ARG A 171 6.78 13.56 -15.82
N THR A 172 6.46 14.69 -15.20
CA THR A 172 5.87 14.74 -13.86
C THR A 172 4.89 15.89 -13.78
N LEU A 173 3.66 15.62 -13.33
CA LEU A 173 2.58 16.59 -13.17
C LEU A 173 2.16 16.64 -11.69
N TYR A 174 2.33 17.81 -11.06
CA TYR A 174 1.86 18.09 -9.70
C TYR A 174 0.74 19.15 -9.78
N GLY A 175 -0.48 18.85 -9.34
CA GLY A 175 -1.52 19.88 -9.28
C GLY A 175 -2.97 19.42 -9.13
N TYR A 176 -3.87 20.41 -9.02
CA TYR A 176 -5.34 20.25 -9.06
C TYR A 176 -5.81 20.06 -10.50
N VAL A 177 -5.56 18.87 -11.06
CA VAL A 177 -6.09 18.49 -12.38
C VAL A 177 -7.43 17.78 -12.15
N THR A 178 -8.41 17.88 -13.04
CA THR A 178 -9.66 17.09 -12.98
C THR A 178 -9.60 15.84 -13.86
N SER A 179 -8.77 15.88 -14.91
CA SER A 179 -8.45 14.78 -15.81
C SER A 179 -7.09 15.00 -16.46
N ALA A 180 -6.27 13.95 -16.58
CA ALA A 180 -4.99 13.99 -17.30
C ALA A 180 -4.90 12.81 -18.27
N TYR A 181 -4.71 13.09 -19.57
CA TYR A 181 -4.68 12.08 -20.63
C TYR A 181 -3.30 12.03 -21.29
N TYR A 182 -2.50 11.01 -20.94
CA TYR A 182 -1.30 10.65 -21.71
C TYR A 182 -1.66 9.51 -22.69
N GLY A 183 -1.29 9.69 -23.95
CA GLY A 183 -1.75 8.91 -25.08
C GLY A 183 -0.97 7.60 -25.24
N THR A 184 -1.67 6.66 -25.87
CA THR A 184 -1.38 5.23 -26.08
C THR A 184 -0.10 4.88 -26.88
N GLY A 185 1.01 5.65 -26.81
CA GLY A 185 2.12 5.42 -27.75
C GLY A 185 3.50 6.01 -27.46
N SER A 186 3.74 6.64 -26.31
CA SER A 186 5.10 7.03 -25.90
C SER A 186 5.61 6.06 -24.84
N ASN A 187 6.76 5.41 -25.05
CA ASN A 187 7.45 4.57 -24.05
C ASN A 187 8.04 5.41 -22.87
N GLU A 188 7.33 6.43 -22.40
CA GLU A 188 7.86 7.49 -21.54
C GLU A 188 7.12 7.55 -20.21
N LYS A 189 7.83 7.21 -19.12
CA LYS A 189 7.42 7.29 -17.72
C LYS A 189 6.68 8.60 -17.38
N PHE A 190 5.45 8.50 -16.86
CA PHE A 190 4.62 9.60 -16.37
C PHE A 190 4.38 9.49 -14.85
N ASP A 191 4.71 10.54 -14.08
CA ASP A 191 4.46 10.66 -12.62
C ASP A 191 3.36 11.74 -12.35
N LEU A 192 2.18 11.40 -11.80
CA LEU A 192 1.13 12.38 -11.45
C LEU A 192 0.78 12.31 -9.96
N HIS A 193 0.53 13.46 -9.32
CA HIS A 193 0.06 13.60 -7.93
C HIS A 193 -1.14 14.56 -7.85
N GLY A 194 -2.35 14.01 -7.66
CA GLY A 194 -3.60 14.76 -7.51
C GLY A 194 -3.98 15.00 -6.05
N LEU A 195 -4.70 16.09 -5.72
CA LEU A 195 -4.86 16.51 -4.31
C LEU A 195 -6.27 16.62 -3.71
N THR A 196 -7.39 16.80 -4.44
CA THR A 196 -8.70 16.97 -3.73
C THR A 196 -10.03 16.68 -4.48
N SER A 197 -10.05 16.02 -5.64
CA SER A 197 -11.30 15.59 -6.32
C SER A 197 -11.12 14.25 -7.01
N ALA A 198 -12.22 13.58 -7.42
CA ALA A 198 -12.16 12.39 -8.28
C ALA A 198 -11.46 12.71 -9.61
N LEU A 199 -10.50 11.88 -10.00
CA LEU A 199 -9.63 12.02 -11.17
C LEU A 199 -9.79 10.87 -12.15
N THR A 200 -9.40 11.10 -13.39
CA THR A 200 -9.05 10.02 -14.31
C THR A 200 -7.64 10.22 -14.82
N ILE A 201 -6.78 9.22 -14.61
CA ILE A 201 -5.34 9.22 -14.94
C ILE A 201 -5.04 8.02 -15.83
N ARG A 202 -4.25 8.23 -16.90
CA ARG A 202 -3.78 7.17 -17.81
C ARG A 202 -2.28 7.29 -18.02
N GLY A 203 -1.52 6.21 -17.78
CA GLY A 203 -0.07 6.12 -18.01
C GLY A 203 0.28 6.06 -19.50
N GLY A 204 -0.47 5.29 -20.27
CA GLY A 204 -0.37 5.22 -21.73
C GLY A 204 0.44 4.02 -22.19
N GLY A 205 1.76 4.07 -22.19
CA GLY A 205 2.56 2.91 -22.57
C GLY A 205 3.99 3.00 -22.02
N GLY A 206 4.64 1.85 -21.84
CA GLY A 206 5.88 1.77 -21.08
C GLY A 206 5.62 1.65 -19.59
N ASP A 207 6.69 1.59 -18.79
CA ASP A 207 6.60 1.40 -17.34
C ASP A 207 6.33 2.76 -16.63
N ASP A 208 5.12 2.96 -16.12
CA ASP A 208 4.59 4.19 -15.54
C ASP A 208 4.44 4.16 -14.01
N PHE A 209 4.28 5.34 -13.40
CA PHE A 209 4.07 5.48 -11.96
C PHE A 209 2.95 6.49 -11.66
N LEU A 210 1.78 5.99 -11.27
CA LEU A 210 0.58 6.77 -11.06
C LEU A 210 0.31 6.91 -9.55
N TRP A 211 0.10 8.14 -9.07
CA TRP A 211 -0.19 8.40 -7.66
C TRP A 211 -1.37 9.38 -7.52
N SER A 212 -2.53 8.92 -7.05
CA SER A 212 -3.73 9.76 -6.97
C SER A 212 -3.96 10.40 -5.60
N GLY A 213 -5.11 11.02 -5.39
CA GLY A 213 -5.36 11.96 -4.30
C GLY A 213 -6.24 11.41 -3.19
N ILE A 214 -7.14 12.25 -2.70
CA ILE A 214 -8.12 11.91 -1.64
C ILE A 214 -9.55 11.66 -2.20
N GLY A 215 -9.71 11.62 -3.53
CA GLY A 215 -10.98 11.44 -4.21
C GLY A 215 -11.12 10.01 -4.75
N GLY A 216 -12.34 9.57 -5.08
CA GLY A 216 -12.54 8.30 -5.78
C GLY A 216 -12.06 8.41 -7.22
N ASP A 217 -10.83 8.01 -7.47
CA ASP A 217 -10.07 8.21 -8.67
C ASP A 217 -10.19 7.01 -9.61
N THR A 218 -9.89 7.19 -10.90
CA THR A 218 -9.82 6.11 -11.88
C THR A 218 -8.46 6.14 -12.56
N LEU A 219 -7.68 5.08 -12.37
CA LEU A 219 -6.28 4.99 -12.79
C LEU A 219 -6.13 3.87 -13.80
N TYR A 220 -5.39 4.12 -14.87
CA TYR A 220 -5.05 3.12 -15.89
C TYR A 220 -3.53 3.13 -16.06
N GLY A 221 -2.84 2.03 -15.74
CA GLY A 221 -1.45 1.82 -16.12
C GLY A 221 -1.31 1.79 -17.65
N ASN A 222 -2.21 1.05 -18.30
CA ASN A 222 -2.22 0.71 -19.72
C ASN A 222 -1.09 -0.32 -20.00
N ALA A 223 -0.33 -0.19 -21.09
CA ALA A 223 0.63 -1.22 -21.46
C ALA A 223 2.02 -0.98 -20.86
N GLY A 224 2.52 -1.88 -20.02
CA GLY A 224 3.88 -1.77 -19.46
C GLY A 224 3.93 -2.36 -18.07
N ARG A 225 5.05 -2.26 -17.35
CA ARG A 225 5.04 -2.62 -15.91
C ARG A 225 4.86 -1.37 -15.08
N ASP A 226 3.67 -1.21 -14.56
CA ASP A 226 3.22 0.02 -13.93
C ASP A 226 3.18 -0.10 -12.42
N ILE A 227 3.27 1.05 -11.76
CA ILE A 227 2.99 1.17 -10.33
C ILE A 227 1.86 2.17 -10.19
N VAL A 228 0.75 1.77 -9.59
CA VAL A 228 -0.46 2.57 -9.49
C VAL A 228 -0.94 2.63 -8.05
N VAL A 229 -1.15 3.84 -7.52
CA VAL A 229 -1.45 4.08 -6.11
C VAL A 229 -2.68 4.99 -5.97
N GLY A 230 -3.77 4.45 -5.40
CA GLY A 230 -5.08 5.11 -5.20
C GLY A 230 -5.10 6.16 -4.06
N ASN A 231 -4.39 5.89 -2.97
CA ASN A 231 -4.28 6.70 -1.76
C ASN A 231 -5.54 6.76 -0.89
N SER A 232 -6.49 7.63 -1.18
CA SER A 232 -7.70 7.74 -0.35
C SER A 232 -8.87 8.02 -1.25
N GLY A 233 -9.95 7.27 -1.08
CA GLY A 233 -11.05 7.34 -2.02
C GLY A 233 -11.67 5.97 -2.20
N ALA A 234 -12.73 5.89 -3.00
CA ALA A 234 -13.14 4.60 -3.53
C ALA A 234 -12.69 4.59 -4.98
N ASP A 235 -11.50 4.05 -5.19
CA ASP A 235 -10.74 4.15 -6.43
C ASP A 235 -11.07 2.99 -7.37
N VAL A 236 -10.79 3.21 -8.65
CA VAL A 236 -10.84 2.18 -9.68
C VAL A 236 -9.50 2.14 -10.39
N ILE A 237 -8.74 1.10 -10.14
CA ILE A 237 -7.37 0.92 -10.62
C ILE A 237 -7.36 -0.20 -11.66
N TYR A 238 -6.79 0.09 -12.82
CA TYR A 238 -6.49 -0.89 -13.86
C TYR A 238 -4.98 -0.90 -14.09
N GLY A 239 -4.34 -2.06 -14.00
CA GLY A 239 -2.98 -2.27 -14.49
C GLY A 239 -2.98 -2.11 -16.00
N ASP A 240 -3.73 -2.96 -16.71
CA ASP A 240 -3.88 -2.89 -18.17
C ASP A 240 -5.22 -2.34 -18.68
N ASP A 241 -5.22 -1.95 -19.96
CA ASP A 241 -6.41 -1.50 -20.72
C ASP A 241 -7.40 -2.62 -21.07
N ASP A 242 -6.96 -3.87 -21.01
CA ASP A 242 -7.73 -5.04 -21.41
C ASP A 242 -7.52 -6.18 -20.41
N ALA A 243 -8.50 -6.36 -19.52
CA ALA A 243 -8.57 -7.45 -18.55
C ALA A 243 -8.53 -8.87 -19.17
N SER A 244 -8.50 -8.98 -20.50
CA SER A 244 -8.43 -10.25 -21.23
C SER A 244 -7.17 -10.44 -22.08
N SER A 245 -6.20 -9.52 -22.02
CA SER A 245 -4.96 -9.60 -22.77
C SER A 245 -3.88 -10.37 -22.00
N PRO A 246 -3.53 -11.62 -22.36
CA PRO A 246 -2.56 -12.44 -21.61
C PRO A 246 -1.09 -11.98 -21.74
N THR A 247 -0.87 -10.78 -22.28
CA THR A 247 0.46 -10.21 -22.53
C THR A 247 0.60 -8.80 -21.97
N GLY A 248 -0.18 -8.49 -20.94
CA GLY A 248 -0.13 -7.22 -20.22
C GLY A 248 1.11 -7.06 -19.34
N GLY A 249 1.04 -6.05 -18.49
CA GLY A 249 2.05 -5.65 -17.53
C GLY A 249 2.38 -6.67 -16.45
N ASN A 250 3.40 -6.39 -15.66
CA ASN A 250 3.55 -7.03 -14.35
C ASN A 250 3.52 -5.87 -13.38
N ASP A 251 2.34 -5.56 -12.89
CA ASP A 251 2.02 -4.29 -12.27
C ASP A 251 2.05 -4.36 -10.75
N GLN A 252 2.16 -3.20 -10.11
CA GLN A 252 2.03 -3.04 -8.66
C GLN A 252 0.89 -2.07 -8.40
N LEU A 253 -0.22 -2.58 -7.88
CA LEU A 253 -1.45 -1.84 -7.70
C LEU A 253 -1.80 -1.75 -6.22
N LEU A 254 -1.93 -0.54 -5.70
CA LEU A 254 -2.17 -0.26 -4.28
C LEU A 254 -3.42 0.60 -4.11
N GLY A 255 -4.44 0.07 -3.44
CA GLY A 255 -5.68 0.79 -3.11
C GLY A 255 -5.45 1.88 -2.07
N ASN A 256 -4.97 1.45 -0.89
CA ASN A 256 -4.79 2.26 0.32
C ASN A 256 -6.09 2.43 1.11
N TYR A 257 -6.64 3.64 1.22
CA TYR A 257 -7.83 3.87 2.03
C TYR A 257 -9.08 3.97 1.19
N GLY A 258 -10.07 3.14 1.52
CA GLY A 258 -11.43 3.19 1.01
C GLY A 258 -11.75 1.99 0.13
N ASN A 259 -13.03 1.81 -0.21
CA ASN A 259 -13.49 0.59 -0.87
C ASN A 259 -13.15 0.62 -2.37
N ASP A 260 -12.01 0.04 -2.72
CA ASP A 260 -11.39 0.13 -4.03
C ASP A 260 -11.81 -1.02 -4.95
N ARG A 261 -11.67 -0.77 -6.25
CA ARG A 261 -11.73 -1.81 -7.29
C ARG A 261 -10.42 -1.85 -8.03
N ILE A 262 -9.71 -2.96 -7.96
CA ILE A 262 -8.40 -3.10 -8.57
C ILE A 262 -8.41 -4.29 -9.53
N TYR A 263 -7.98 -4.05 -10.76
CA TYR A 263 -7.87 -5.03 -11.82
C TYR A 263 -6.42 -5.05 -12.32
N GLY A 264 -5.72 -6.18 -12.16
CA GLY A 264 -4.36 -6.39 -12.67
C GLY A 264 -4.36 -6.33 -14.19
N GLY A 265 -5.04 -7.30 -14.80
CA GLY A 265 -5.18 -7.38 -16.25
C GLY A 265 -4.48 -8.62 -16.77
N GLY A 266 -3.38 -8.47 -17.49
CA GLY A 266 -2.59 -9.63 -17.88
C GLY A 266 -1.15 -9.51 -17.46
N GLY A 267 -0.52 -10.65 -17.22
CA GLY A 267 0.83 -10.74 -16.67
C GLY A 267 0.78 -11.01 -15.17
N ASN A 268 1.92 -10.94 -14.50
CA ASN A 268 1.99 -11.37 -13.10
C ASN A 268 1.99 -10.15 -12.19
N ASP A 269 0.85 -9.88 -11.58
CA ASP A 269 0.58 -8.66 -10.86
C ASP A 269 0.74 -8.79 -9.35
N TYR A 270 1.04 -7.66 -8.72
CA TYR A 270 1.00 -7.49 -7.27
C TYR A 270 -0.13 -6.52 -6.95
N ILE A 271 -1.14 -6.99 -6.22
CA ILE A 271 -2.32 -6.20 -5.86
C ILE A 271 -2.46 -6.17 -4.33
N HIS A 272 -2.66 -4.99 -3.77
CA HIS A 272 -2.97 -4.82 -2.35
C HIS A 272 -4.12 -3.82 -2.17
N GLY A 273 -5.22 -4.26 -1.55
CA GLY A 273 -6.35 -3.40 -1.18
C GLY A 273 -5.98 -2.42 -0.06
N GLU A 274 -5.28 -2.94 0.96
CA GLU A 274 -4.80 -2.25 2.17
C GLU A 274 -5.87 -2.05 3.24
N TRP A 275 -6.72 -1.03 3.15
CA TRP A 275 -7.73 -0.71 4.16
C TRP A 275 -9.12 -0.58 3.53
N ASP A 276 -10.13 -0.99 4.29
CA ASP A 276 -11.55 -1.00 3.91
C ASP A 276 -11.88 -2.17 2.96
N ASN A 277 -13.10 -2.22 2.44
CA ASN A 277 -13.62 -3.44 1.79
C ASN A 277 -13.42 -3.35 0.27
N ASP A 278 -12.48 -4.14 -0.24
CA ASP A 278 -11.98 -4.02 -1.59
C ASP A 278 -12.49 -5.11 -2.52
N ASN A 279 -12.40 -4.84 -3.83
CA ASN A 279 -12.66 -5.81 -4.88
C ASN A 279 -11.44 -5.91 -5.80
N LEU A 280 -10.73 -7.02 -5.70
CA LEU A 280 -9.42 -7.22 -6.30
C LEU A 280 -9.50 -8.38 -7.31
N ASN A 281 -9.00 -8.16 -8.52
CA ASN A 281 -8.97 -9.15 -9.58
C ASN A 281 -7.58 -9.15 -10.24
N GLY A 282 -6.87 -10.28 -10.19
CA GLY A 282 -5.56 -10.46 -10.83
C GLY A 282 -5.67 -10.45 -12.35
N GLY A 283 -6.52 -11.33 -12.88
CA GLY A 283 -6.83 -11.38 -14.30
C GLY A 283 -6.18 -12.61 -14.94
N SER A 284 -5.12 -12.45 -15.71
CA SER A 284 -4.40 -13.58 -16.30
C SER A 284 -2.92 -13.50 -15.99
N GLY A 285 -2.28 -14.61 -15.69
CA GLY A 285 -0.92 -14.66 -15.18
C GLY A 285 -0.92 -15.16 -13.75
N ALA A 286 0.27 -15.27 -13.15
CA ALA A 286 0.41 -15.77 -11.78
C ALA A 286 0.51 -14.59 -10.82
N ASP A 287 -0.60 -14.28 -10.16
CA ASP A 287 -0.82 -13.06 -9.42
C ASP A 287 -0.62 -13.24 -7.91
N LEU A 288 -0.28 -12.13 -7.25
CA LEU A 288 -0.18 -12.03 -5.80
C LEU A 288 -1.12 -10.94 -5.29
N ILE A 289 -2.18 -11.37 -4.59
CA ILE A 289 -3.27 -10.49 -4.15
C ILE A 289 -3.38 -10.52 -2.63
N TYR A 290 -3.38 -9.35 -2.02
CA TYR A 290 -3.66 -9.13 -0.61
C TYR A 290 -4.90 -8.23 -0.48
N GLY A 291 -5.92 -8.67 0.26
CA GLY A 291 -7.09 -7.86 0.60
C GLY A 291 -6.67 -6.75 1.55
N GLY A 292 -6.25 -7.14 2.76
CA GLY A 292 -5.73 -6.22 3.76
C GLY A 292 -6.64 -6.19 4.99
N PHE A 293 -7.00 -5.00 5.46
CA PHE A 293 -8.03 -4.82 6.47
C PHE A 293 -9.36 -4.56 5.79
N GLY A 294 -10.41 -5.25 6.21
CA GLY A 294 -11.72 -5.15 5.58
C GLY A 294 -12.24 -6.51 5.16
N SER A 295 -13.51 -6.53 4.73
CA SER A 295 -14.14 -7.73 4.17
C SER A 295 -14.04 -7.68 2.65
N ASP A 296 -13.08 -8.40 2.11
CA ASP A 296 -12.62 -8.22 0.73
C ASP A 296 -13.18 -9.28 -0.22
N ILE A 297 -13.18 -8.95 -1.51
CA ILE A 297 -13.50 -9.87 -2.59
C ILE A 297 -12.26 -10.00 -3.48
N LEU A 298 -11.66 -11.18 -3.51
CA LEU A 298 -10.45 -11.45 -4.27
C LEU A 298 -10.73 -12.51 -5.34
N SER A 299 -10.17 -12.29 -6.54
CA SER A 299 -10.21 -13.23 -7.65
C SER A 299 -8.82 -13.30 -8.28
N GLY A 300 -8.19 -14.48 -8.31
CA GLY A 300 -6.93 -14.71 -9.01
C GLY A 300 -7.12 -14.59 -10.51
N GLY A 301 -7.91 -15.50 -11.08
CA GLY A 301 -8.26 -15.50 -12.50
C GLY A 301 -7.60 -16.68 -13.21
N ASP A 302 -6.86 -16.44 -14.28
CA ASP A 302 -6.16 -17.49 -15.02
C ASP A 302 -4.67 -17.53 -14.64
N GLY A 303 -4.20 -18.54 -13.93
CA GLY A 303 -2.79 -18.75 -13.61
C GLY A 303 -2.62 -19.35 -12.22
N ASP A 304 -1.38 -19.66 -11.84
CA ASP A 304 -1.13 -20.19 -10.49
C ASP A 304 -1.02 -19.01 -9.50
N ASP A 305 -2.11 -18.71 -8.79
CA ASP A 305 -2.26 -17.48 -8.01
C ASP A 305 -2.05 -17.67 -6.50
N ILE A 306 -1.80 -16.56 -5.80
CA ILE A 306 -1.71 -16.51 -4.35
C ILE A 306 -2.58 -15.37 -3.81
N LEU A 307 -3.61 -15.72 -3.04
CA LEU A 307 -4.60 -14.80 -2.48
C LEU A 307 -4.56 -14.84 -0.95
N TRP A 308 -4.54 -13.66 -0.33
CA TRP A 308 -4.66 -13.46 1.11
C TRP A 308 -5.81 -12.52 1.39
N GLY A 309 -6.85 -12.97 2.11
CA GLY A 309 -7.96 -12.12 2.52
C GLY A 309 -7.49 -11.02 3.46
N GLY A 310 -6.91 -11.42 4.60
CA GLY A 310 -6.47 -10.47 5.61
C GLY A 310 -5.03 -9.95 5.53
N THR A 311 -4.63 -9.24 6.59
CA THR A 311 -3.30 -8.67 6.70
C THR A 311 -2.23 -9.72 7.02
N SER A 312 -1.15 -9.71 6.24
CA SER A 312 0.06 -10.43 6.61
C SER A 312 0.94 -9.53 7.50
N SER A 313 1.10 -9.90 8.78
CA SER A 313 1.83 -9.10 9.79
C SER A 313 3.29 -8.79 9.44
N SER A 314 3.86 -9.43 8.41
CA SER A 314 5.21 -9.13 7.90
C SER A 314 5.28 -8.01 6.86
N LEU A 315 4.15 -7.59 6.29
CA LEU A 315 4.10 -6.52 5.28
C LEU A 315 3.86 -5.13 5.87
N GLN A 316 3.27 -5.02 7.07
CA GLN A 316 3.06 -3.74 7.74
C GLN A 316 4.36 -3.05 8.22
N GLY A 317 5.52 -3.74 8.16
CA GLY A 317 6.77 -3.26 8.74
C GLY A 317 7.58 -2.24 7.92
N ASN A 318 7.23 -1.98 6.66
CA ASN A 318 8.07 -1.16 5.75
C ASN A 318 7.29 -0.07 5.01
N TRP A 319 6.33 0.58 5.68
CA TRP A 319 5.66 1.73 5.11
C TRP A 319 6.52 3.00 5.22
N PHE A 320 6.90 3.54 4.05
CA PHE A 320 7.82 4.65 3.78
C PHE A 320 9.33 4.31 3.83
N GLY A 321 9.86 3.81 2.71
CA GLY A 321 11.23 4.11 2.28
C GLY A 321 12.31 3.03 2.49
N SER A 322 11.98 1.87 3.03
CA SER A 322 12.87 0.70 3.01
C SER A 322 12.20 -0.44 2.28
N ALA A 323 12.33 -0.43 0.95
CA ALA A 323 12.36 -1.62 0.13
C ALA A 323 11.52 -2.82 0.64
N ILE A 324 10.24 -2.83 0.23
CA ILE A 324 9.89 -3.90 -0.69
C ILE A 324 10.97 -3.87 -1.78
N SER A 325 12.02 -4.67 -1.59
CA SER A 325 12.94 -5.03 -2.64
C SER A 325 12.27 -6.09 -3.52
N LEU A 326 11.02 -5.84 -3.95
CA LEU A 326 10.53 -6.30 -5.25
C LEU A 326 11.12 -5.33 -6.28
N THR A 327 12.44 -5.32 -6.36
CA THR A 327 13.21 -4.45 -7.25
C THR A 327 12.91 -4.87 -8.67
N ARG A 328 12.00 -4.16 -9.37
CA ARG A 328 12.01 -3.95 -10.83
C ARG A 328 12.14 -5.19 -11.75
N ASN A 329 12.08 -6.40 -11.22
CA ASN A 329 12.48 -7.66 -11.87
C ASN A 329 11.34 -8.69 -11.88
N GLY A 330 10.10 -8.24 -11.64
CA GLY A 330 8.94 -9.10 -11.57
C GLY A 330 8.86 -9.87 -10.26
N VAL A 331 7.67 -9.93 -9.69
CA VAL A 331 7.34 -10.99 -8.74
C VAL A 331 7.26 -12.26 -9.58
N THR A 332 8.32 -13.06 -9.61
CA THR A 332 8.12 -14.46 -10.00
C THR A 332 7.39 -15.10 -8.82
N GLY A 333 6.22 -15.72 -9.02
CA GLY A 333 5.43 -16.39 -7.98
C GLY A 333 6.20 -17.40 -7.10
N ALA A 334 7.45 -17.70 -7.45
CA ALA A 334 8.41 -18.44 -6.63
C ALA A 334 9.07 -17.66 -5.47
N ALA A 335 9.06 -16.32 -5.44
CA ALA A 335 9.85 -15.54 -4.47
C ALA A 335 9.21 -15.43 -3.06
N ILE A 336 7.91 -15.71 -2.94
CA ILE A 336 7.24 -15.96 -1.65
C ILE A 336 7.07 -17.46 -1.37
N SER A 337 7.66 -18.32 -2.21
CA SER A 337 7.63 -19.77 -1.97
C SER A 337 8.56 -20.19 -0.84
N GLU A 338 7.99 -21.04 0.02
CA GLU A 338 8.62 -21.95 0.98
C GLU A 338 8.90 -21.49 2.42
N ALA A 339 8.57 -20.27 2.85
CA ALA A 339 8.86 -19.86 4.23
C ALA A 339 7.66 -19.79 5.20
N TRP A 340 6.41 -19.70 4.75
CA TRP A 340 5.34 -19.14 5.60
C TRP A 340 4.12 -20.02 5.91
N THR A 341 4.18 -21.33 5.66
CA THR A 341 3.15 -22.27 6.14
C THR A 341 3.68 -23.19 7.23
N ILE A 342 3.86 -22.63 8.44
CA ILE A 342 3.92 -23.44 9.67
C ILE A 342 3.09 -22.70 10.73
N ALA A 343 1.85 -23.16 10.92
CA ALA A 343 1.07 -23.06 12.14
C ALA A 343 1.39 -21.86 13.08
N GLY A 344 0.67 -20.74 12.88
CA GLY A 344 0.29 -19.88 14.01
C GLY A 344 1.12 -18.62 14.29
N GLU A 345 1.72 -17.95 13.30
CA GLU A 345 2.41 -16.68 13.58
C GLU A 345 2.26 -15.58 12.51
N ILE A 346 1.28 -15.70 11.62
CA ILE A 346 0.76 -14.55 10.86
C ILE A 346 -0.54 -14.20 11.54
N GLN A 347 -0.41 -13.40 12.59
CA GLN A 347 -1.58 -12.91 13.29
C GLN A 347 -2.17 -11.79 12.45
N ASP A 348 -3.04 -12.18 11.54
CA ASP A 348 -4.03 -11.26 11.04
C ASP A 348 -4.84 -10.78 12.25
N THR A 349 -4.82 -9.48 12.48
CA THR A 349 -5.52 -8.86 13.61
C THR A 349 -6.91 -8.40 13.22
N ASP A 350 -7.21 -8.38 11.92
CA ASP A 350 -8.57 -8.22 11.47
C ASP A 350 -9.31 -9.56 11.55
N ALA A 351 -10.59 -9.53 11.87
CA ALA A 351 -11.44 -10.71 11.89
C ALA A 351 -12.61 -10.53 10.91
N SER A 352 -12.32 -9.82 9.82
CA SER A 352 -13.23 -9.55 8.72
C SER A 352 -13.52 -10.84 7.93
N ASN A 353 -14.52 -10.81 7.05
CA ASN A 353 -14.94 -12.00 6.33
C ASN A 353 -14.68 -11.82 4.85
N ASP A 354 -13.78 -12.62 4.29
CA ASP A 354 -13.32 -12.46 2.93
C ASP A 354 -13.93 -13.49 1.97
N ASN A 355 -13.96 -13.15 0.69
CA ASN A 355 -14.42 -14.03 -0.38
C ASN A 355 -13.34 -14.16 -1.46
N LEU A 356 -12.67 -15.32 -1.47
CA LEU A 356 -11.53 -15.61 -2.35
C LEU A 356 -11.93 -16.65 -3.40
N SER A 357 -11.61 -16.38 -4.66
CA SER A 357 -11.72 -17.30 -5.79
C SER A 357 -10.37 -17.41 -6.49
N GLY A 358 -9.82 -18.63 -6.59
CA GLY A 358 -8.55 -18.91 -7.27
C GLY A 358 -8.70 -18.72 -8.78
N GLY A 359 -9.59 -19.50 -9.38
CA GLY A 359 -9.91 -19.40 -10.80
C GLY A 359 -9.40 -20.63 -11.54
N SER A 360 -8.57 -20.46 -12.57
CA SER A 360 -7.93 -21.58 -13.24
C SER A 360 -6.44 -21.60 -12.95
N GLY A 361 -5.87 -22.74 -12.60
CA GLY A 361 -4.48 -22.83 -12.15
C GLY A 361 -4.38 -23.54 -10.81
N ASN A 362 -3.18 -23.66 -10.25
CA ASN A 362 -2.95 -24.30 -8.95
C ASN A 362 -2.71 -23.22 -7.89
N ASP A 363 -3.77 -22.85 -7.22
CA ASP A 363 -3.84 -21.64 -6.44
C ASP A 363 -3.55 -21.87 -4.96
N ARG A 364 -3.21 -20.80 -4.25
CA ARG A 364 -3.10 -20.79 -2.79
C ARG A 364 -3.96 -19.68 -2.22
N LEU A 365 -5.00 -20.07 -1.49
CA LEU A 365 -5.96 -19.16 -0.88
C LEU A 365 -5.79 -19.22 0.64
N TYR A 366 -5.58 -18.05 1.26
CA TYR A 366 -5.46 -17.88 2.71
C TYR A 366 -6.56 -16.93 3.18
N GLY A 367 -7.54 -17.43 3.92
CA GLY A 367 -8.63 -16.62 4.49
C GLY A 367 -8.11 -15.64 5.53
N GLY A 368 -7.45 -16.16 6.56
CA GLY A 368 -6.87 -15.33 7.62
C GLY A 368 -7.64 -15.52 8.91
N ALA A 369 -8.01 -14.44 9.59
CA ALA A 369 -8.94 -14.52 10.70
C ALA A 369 -10.32 -14.03 10.24
N GLY A 370 -11.39 -14.75 10.59
CA GLY A 370 -12.68 -14.37 10.02
C GLY A 370 -13.71 -15.47 9.96
N THR A 371 -14.64 -15.33 9.04
CA THR A 371 -15.56 -16.38 8.58
C THR A 371 -15.55 -16.27 7.06
N ASP A 372 -14.58 -16.95 6.46
CA ASP A 372 -14.20 -16.71 5.08
C ASP A 372 -14.87 -17.69 4.13
N VAL A 373 -14.94 -17.31 2.86
CA VAL A 373 -15.38 -18.15 1.75
C VAL A 373 -14.23 -18.29 0.76
N LEU A 374 -13.73 -19.51 0.61
CA LEU A 374 -12.63 -19.82 -0.32
C LEU A 374 -13.14 -20.79 -1.38
N ASN A 375 -12.86 -20.48 -2.64
CA ASN A 375 -13.17 -21.33 -3.79
C ASN A 375 -11.92 -21.50 -4.66
N GLY A 376 -11.36 -22.72 -4.74
CA GLY A 376 -10.19 -23.00 -5.58
C GLY A 376 -10.52 -22.98 -7.07
N ASP A 377 -11.75 -23.37 -7.42
CA ASP A 377 -12.26 -23.47 -8.79
C ASP A 377 -11.60 -24.57 -9.62
N ALA A 378 -10.53 -24.32 -10.39
CA ALA A 378 -9.99 -25.31 -11.32
C ALA A 378 -8.46 -25.44 -11.25
N GLY A 379 -7.99 -26.44 -10.53
CA GLY A 379 -6.65 -26.98 -10.59
C GLY A 379 -6.34 -27.71 -9.29
N ASN A 380 -5.08 -27.83 -8.89
CA ASN A 380 -4.75 -28.49 -7.62
C ASN A 380 -4.45 -27.42 -6.57
N ASP A 381 -5.48 -27.02 -5.86
CA ASP A 381 -5.48 -25.83 -5.03
C ASP A 381 -5.13 -26.13 -3.58
N THR A 382 -4.61 -25.13 -2.87
CA THR A 382 -4.45 -25.18 -1.42
C THR A 382 -5.28 -24.08 -0.78
N LEU A 383 -6.27 -24.49 0.01
CA LEU A 383 -7.19 -23.60 0.70
C LEU A 383 -6.91 -23.69 2.20
N ASP A 384 -6.49 -22.57 2.80
CA ASP A 384 -6.30 -22.42 4.25
C ASP A 384 -7.29 -21.39 4.78
N GLY A 385 -8.32 -21.87 5.49
CA GLY A 385 -9.30 -20.98 6.13
C GLY A 385 -8.69 -20.10 7.22
N GLY A 386 -7.54 -20.49 7.79
CA GLY A 386 -6.98 -19.78 8.93
C GLY A 386 -7.83 -19.99 10.19
N THR A 387 -8.04 -18.94 10.98
CA THR A 387 -8.88 -19.00 12.20
C THR A 387 -10.26 -18.49 11.91
N GLY A 388 -11.29 -19.27 12.23
CA GLY A 388 -12.62 -18.84 11.84
C GLY A 388 -13.60 -19.98 11.85
N ASN A 389 -14.70 -19.82 11.13
CA ASN A 389 -15.54 -20.94 10.74
C ASN A 389 -15.74 -20.86 9.23
N ASP A 390 -14.77 -21.35 8.49
CA ASP A 390 -14.62 -20.97 7.09
C ASP A 390 -15.32 -21.97 6.18
N THR A 391 -15.75 -21.52 5.00
CA THR A 391 -16.32 -22.39 3.96
C THR A 391 -15.34 -22.49 2.81
N MET A 392 -14.82 -23.69 2.59
CA MET A 392 -13.84 -23.97 1.54
C MET A 392 -14.43 -24.93 0.51
N THR A 393 -14.34 -24.58 -0.78
CA THR A 393 -14.71 -25.42 -1.93
C THR A 393 -13.48 -25.57 -2.82
N GLY A 394 -13.00 -26.78 -3.01
CA GLY A 394 -11.77 -27.08 -3.77
C GLY A 394 -12.01 -26.83 -5.24
N GLY A 395 -12.95 -27.56 -5.82
CA GLY A 395 -13.28 -27.39 -7.23
C GLY A 395 -12.81 -28.61 -8.01
N THR A 396 -12.33 -28.46 -9.24
CA THR A 396 -11.80 -29.61 -10.00
C THR A 396 -10.29 -29.72 -9.88
N GLY A 397 -9.78 -30.91 -9.65
CA GLY A 397 -8.34 -31.21 -9.50
C GLY A 397 -8.12 -31.90 -8.16
N ASN A 398 -6.89 -31.97 -7.65
CA ASN A 398 -6.62 -32.62 -6.36
C ASN A 398 -6.24 -31.57 -5.33
N ASP A 399 -7.18 -31.26 -4.45
CA ASP A 399 -7.10 -30.09 -3.59
C ASP A 399 -6.66 -30.43 -2.17
N ILE A 400 -6.11 -29.43 -1.49
CA ILE A 400 -5.69 -29.49 -0.10
C ILE A 400 -6.47 -28.46 0.70
N TYR A 401 -7.29 -28.93 1.63
CA TYR A 401 -7.95 -28.13 2.64
C TYR A 401 -7.13 -28.13 3.93
N ILE A 402 -6.84 -26.95 4.47
CA ILE A 402 -6.24 -26.78 5.78
C ILE A 402 -7.32 -26.26 6.72
N VAL A 403 -7.66 -27.06 7.74
CA VAL A 403 -8.73 -26.76 8.69
C VAL A 403 -8.17 -26.62 10.10
N SER A 404 -8.56 -25.55 10.78
CA SER A 404 -8.07 -25.22 12.12
C SER A 404 -9.19 -25.12 13.16
N SER A 405 -10.45 -24.95 12.70
CA SER A 405 -11.64 -24.87 13.54
C SER A 405 -12.58 -26.04 13.30
N THR A 406 -13.28 -26.49 14.35
CA THR A 406 -14.34 -27.50 14.19
C THR A 406 -15.58 -26.96 13.48
N GLY A 407 -15.68 -25.63 13.30
CA GLY A 407 -16.76 -25.00 12.57
C GLY A 407 -16.48 -24.81 11.08
N ASP A 408 -15.25 -25.08 10.62
CA ASP A 408 -14.92 -25.06 9.19
C ASP A 408 -15.77 -26.07 8.43
N ARG A 409 -15.98 -25.79 7.14
CA ARG A 409 -16.76 -26.62 6.23
C ARG A 409 -16.02 -26.77 4.90
N THR A 410 -15.63 -28.00 4.59
CA THR A 410 -15.11 -28.36 3.27
C THR A 410 -16.22 -28.90 2.36
N ILE A 411 -16.17 -28.56 1.07
CA ILE A 411 -17.19 -28.90 0.08
C ILE A 411 -16.51 -29.48 -1.16
N GLU A 412 -16.83 -30.74 -1.47
CA GLU A 412 -16.42 -31.40 -2.72
C GLU A 412 -17.60 -31.96 -3.49
N TYR A 413 -17.54 -31.91 -4.83
CA TYR A 413 -18.49 -32.59 -5.70
C TYR A 413 -17.91 -33.88 -6.30
N ALA A 414 -18.82 -34.76 -6.72
CA ALA A 414 -18.43 -36.09 -7.18
C ALA A 414 -17.60 -36.04 -8.47
N GLY A 415 -16.46 -36.72 -8.47
CA GLY A 415 -15.61 -36.89 -9.65
C GLY A 415 -14.75 -35.67 -9.98
N GLN A 416 -14.51 -34.81 -8.99
CA GLN A 416 -13.67 -33.64 -9.15
C GLN A 416 -12.19 -33.88 -8.84
N GLY A 417 -11.86 -34.90 -8.06
CA GLY A 417 -10.51 -34.96 -7.51
C GLY A 417 -10.16 -36.20 -6.71
N THR A 418 -8.99 -36.15 -6.10
CA THR A 418 -8.61 -36.95 -4.94
C THR A 418 -8.05 -36.00 -3.89
N ASP A 419 -8.90 -35.66 -2.94
CA ASP A 419 -8.71 -34.46 -2.14
C ASP A 419 -8.28 -34.78 -0.71
N ILE A 420 -7.69 -33.79 -0.07
CA ILE A 420 -6.95 -33.95 1.17
C ILE A 420 -7.42 -32.90 2.16
N VAL A 421 -7.87 -33.35 3.33
CA VAL A 421 -7.97 -32.45 4.49
C VAL A 421 -6.75 -32.64 5.39
N ARG A 422 -6.02 -31.56 5.65
CA ARG A 422 -5.02 -31.43 6.70
C ARG A 422 -5.65 -30.72 7.90
N ALA A 423 -5.90 -31.48 8.96
CA ALA A 423 -6.64 -30.97 10.12
C ALA A 423 -5.77 -30.77 11.35
N PHE A 424 -5.76 -29.54 11.88
CA PHE A 424 -5.16 -29.20 13.17
C PHE A 424 -6.14 -29.36 14.35
N THR A 425 -7.38 -29.75 14.04
CA THR A 425 -8.49 -29.95 14.99
C THR A 425 -9.15 -31.32 14.82
N HIS A 426 -10.14 -31.63 15.64
CA HIS A 426 -10.97 -32.82 15.43
C HIS A 426 -11.73 -32.70 14.11
N TRP A 427 -11.70 -33.74 13.28
CA TRP A 427 -12.28 -33.65 11.94
C TRP A 427 -13.06 -34.89 11.52
N THR A 428 -14.12 -34.66 10.75
CA THR A 428 -14.88 -35.68 10.03
C THR A 428 -14.93 -35.28 8.56
N LEU A 429 -14.45 -36.14 7.66
CA LEU A 429 -14.45 -35.84 6.23
C LEU A 429 -15.88 -35.60 5.71
N ALA A 430 -16.04 -34.53 4.93
CA ALA A 430 -17.24 -34.30 4.13
C ALA A 430 -17.35 -35.37 3.03
N ALA A 431 -18.51 -35.43 2.34
CA ALA A 431 -18.66 -36.34 1.20
C ALA A 431 -17.63 -36.02 0.09
N ASN A 432 -17.31 -37.02 -0.72
CA ASN A 432 -16.41 -36.89 -1.89
C ASN A 432 -14.93 -36.59 -1.58
N ILE A 433 -14.52 -36.51 -0.31
CA ILE A 433 -13.10 -36.37 0.05
C ILE A 433 -12.50 -37.72 0.43
N GLU A 434 -11.32 -38.04 -0.11
CA GLU A 434 -10.68 -39.35 0.04
C GLU A 434 -9.70 -39.41 1.22
N ARG A 435 -9.03 -38.30 1.57
CA ARG A 435 -7.86 -38.33 2.46
C ARG A 435 -7.94 -37.36 3.63
N LEU A 436 -7.59 -37.85 4.82
CA LEU A 436 -7.45 -37.05 6.04
C LEU A 436 -6.05 -37.23 6.62
N GLU A 437 -5.35 -36.12 6.85
CA GLU A 437 -4.09 -36.05 7.59
C GLU A 437 -4.28 -35.19 8.84
N LEU A 438 -4.21 -35.79 10.02
CA LEU A 438 -4.17 -35.04 11.27
C LEU A 438 -2.78 -34.39 11.42
N GLN A 439 -2.74 -33.13 11.82
CA GLN A 439 -1.53 -32.34 11.95
C GLN A 439 -1.23 -31.99 13.42
N GLY A 440 -0.02 -31.49 13.69
CA GLY A 440 0.41 -31.09 15.04
C GLY A 440 0.69 -32.28 15.98
N SER A 441 0.62 -32.03 17.28
CA SER A 441 0.94 -33.02 18.33
C SER A 441 -0.20 -33.29 19.31
N ALA A 442 -1.36 -32.65 19.11
CA ALA A 442 -2.54 -32.83 19.95
C ALA A 442 -3.18 -34.21 19.77
N ASN A 443 -3.88 -34.67 20.81
CA ASN A 443 -4.66 -35.91 20.76
C ASN A 443 -5.96 -35.70 19.96
N LEU A 444 -5.86 -35.83 18.64
CA LEU A 444 -6.96 -35.53 17.72
C LEU A 444 -7.82 -36.76 17.37
N VAL A 445 -9.02 -36.48 16.87
CA VAL A 445 -9.97 -37.49 16.40
C VAL A 445 -10.18 -37.26 14.91
N GLY A 446 -9.95 -38.29 14.10
CA GLY A 446 -10.19 -38.27 12.66
C GLY A 446 -11.25 -39.30 12.28
N THR A 447 -12.29 -38.88 11.57
CA THR A 447 -13.37 -39.76 11.08
C THR A 447 -13.50 -39.64 9.56
N GLY A 448 -13.56 -40.76 8.85
CA GLY A 448 -13.83 -40.83 7.42
C GLY A 448 -15.30 -40.63 7.08
N ASN A 449 -15.64 -40.89 5.81
CA ASN A 449 -16.98 -40.78 5.22
C ASN A 449 -17.44 -42.16 4.67
N SER A 450 -18.23 -42.18 3.59
CA SER A 450 -18.72 -43.43 2.99
C SER A 450 -17.82 -44.01 1.89
N LEU A 451 -16.74 -43.31 1.53
CA LEU A 451 -15.75 -43.72 0.54
C LEU A 451 -14.70 -44.66 1.14
N ASN A 452 -13.76 -45.11 0.33
CA ASN A 452 -12.57 -45.79 0.83
C ASN A 452 -11.55 -44.74 1.27
N ASN A 453 -11.52 -44.39 2.56
CA ASN A 453 -10.68 -43.30 3.02
C ASN A 453 -9.26 -43.73 3.38
N THR A 454 -8.30 -42.83 3.17
CA THR A 454 -6.96 -42.91 3.77
C THR A 454 -6.86 -41.90 4.91
N ILE A 455 -6.66 -42.37 6.14
CA ILE A 455 -6.56 -41.52 7.33
C ILE A 455 -5.20 -41.72 7.99
N VAL A 456 -4.44 -40.63 8.11
CA VAL A 456 -3.12 -40.58 8.75
C VAL A 456 -3.22 -39.74 10.03
N GLY A 457 -2.84 -40.32 11.16
CA GLY A 457 -2.74 -39.65 12.45
C GLY A 457 -1.51 -38.75 12.56
N ASN A 458 -1.45 -37.99 13.65
CA ASN A 458 -0.33 -37.12 13.99
C ASN A 458 0.55 -37.78 15.09
N SER A 459 1.47 -37.03 15.71
CA SER A 459 2.33 -37.60 16.77
C SER A 459 1.65 -37.78 18.13
N GLY A 460 0.39 -37.34 18.26
CA GLY A 460 -0.42 -37.45 19.48
C GLY A 460 -1.11 -38.81 19.61
N ALA A 461 -1.81 -39.02 20.71
CA ALA A 461 -2.65 -40.21 20.88
C ALA A 461 -3.97 -40.03 20.11
N ASN A 462 -4.00 -40.43 18.84
CA ASN A 462 -5.17 -40.23 18.00
C ASN A 462 -6.25 -41.29 18.17
N THR A 463 -7.50 -40.91 17.88
CA THR A 463 -8.59 -41.85 17.61
C THR A 463 -8.99 -41.75 16.15
N LEU A 464 -8.74 -42.81 15.38
CA LEU A 464 -9.05 -42.86 13.94
C LEU A 464 -10.26 -43.78 13.68
N ARG A 465 -11.21 -43.32 12.87
CA ARG A 465 -12.40 -44.08 12.47
C ARG A 465 -12.57 -43.99 10.96
N GLY A 466 -12.55 -45.12 10.25
CA GLY A 466 -12.77 -45.14 8.79
C GLY A 466 -14.21 -44.82 8.37
N ALA A 467 -15.19 -45.14 9.23
CA ALA A 467 -16.62 -45.12 8.94
C ALA A 467 -17.05 -46.27 8.00
N ALA A 468 -17.59 -45.99 6.81
CA ALA A 468 -17.96 -47.03 5.84
C ALA A 468 -16.90 -47.09 4.73
N GLY A 469 -16.96 -48.13 3.88
CA GLY A 469 -15.95 -48.32 2.83
C GLY A 469 -14.80 -49.24 3.26
N HIS A 470 -13.77 -49.29 2.41
CA HIS A 470 -12.55 -50.05 2.62
C HIS A 470 -11.40 -49.09 2.97
N ASP A 471 -11.27 -48.80 4.26
CA ASP A 471 -10.37 -47.75 4.73
C ASP A 471 -8.94 -48.23 5.03
N TYR A 472 -8.00 -47.30 4.91
CA TYR A 472 -6.63 -47.42 5.38
C TYR A 472 -6.37 -46.41 6.51
N LEU A 473 -6.01 -46.92 7.69
CA LEU A 473 -5.77 -46.11 8.89
C LEU A 473 -4.32 -46.30 9.36
N THR A 474 -3.56 -45.22 9.45
CA THR A 474 -2.23 -45.17 10.05
C THR A 474 -2.25 -44.14 11.16
N GLY A 475 -1.80 -44.45 12.37
CA GLY A 475 -1.83 -43.50 13.49
C GLY A 475 -0.65 -43.62 14.41
#